data_AF-F7W4Z5-F1
#
_entry.id   AF-F7W4Z5-F1
#
_cell.length_a   1.000
_cell.length_b   1.000
_cell.length_c   1.000
_cell.angle_alpha   90.00
_cell.angle_beta   90.00
_cell.angle_gamma   90.00
#
_symmetry.space_group_name_H-M   'P 1'
#
loop_
_entity.id
_entity.type
_entity.pdbx_description
1 polymer ?
#
loop_
_entity_poly.entity_id
_entity_poly.type
_entity_poly.pdbx_seq_one_letter_code
_entity_poly.pdbx_strand_id
1 'polypeptide(L)'
;MRLFSLALLVSTWAWACSALVIDTASLGLHDNQLAQHADPSLAGYLGVFFLGADPYVYFYLSNGNNPISFKALNKGSPIFKPTKGTGGVRDPTIVPGGGSEAGKKWYIIGTDLNIGKTTWDAAQRKGSKGIFVWESTDLINWVNESLVVVEDNTAGMVWAPEAIWDPAKGQYLVHWASKFYPTSDPNHIGNPSSIRIRYAYTSDFRTFSTPQTYIDRSPTNIIDLTILPLNPSNSSSQSFLRFMKDETLKTVFVETSTTGLFGTWTRAGGSSVIIQSGVEGPAAYWDNTTPGKVHLLLDFYGSDGYRPFESSNPGSNSGWTQSSRTGWPTGLRHGSVMAVDQGLYGRLSSKWG
;
A
#
# COMPACT_ATOMS: atom_id res chain seq x y z
N MET A 1 2.49 -74.36 -11.09
CA MET A 1 1.36 -74.56 -10.15
C MET A 1 1.20 -73.28 -9.34
N ARG A 2 0.13 -72.52 -9.64
CA ARG A 2 -0.49 -71.38 -8.93
C ARG A 2 0.37 -70.14 -8.59
N LEU A 3 0.17 -69.10 -9.41
CA LEU A 3 0.36 -67.69 -9.06
C LEU A 3 -0.65 -67.29 -7.96
N PHE A 4 -0.19 -66.56 -6.94
CA PHE A 4 -1.05 -65.78 -6.04
C PHE A 4 -0.93 -64.30 -6.41
N SER A 5 -2.00 -63.72 -6.95
CA SER A 5 -2.15 -62.27 -7.11
C SER A 5 -2.85 -61.71 -5.88
N LEU A 6 -2.18 -60.81 -5.16
CA LEU A 6 -2.73 -60.08 -4.03
C LEU A 6 -3.34 -58.78 -4.58
N ALA A 7 -4.67 -58.72 -4.66
CA ALA A 7 -5.38 -57.50 -5.03
C ALA A 7 -5.43 -56.54 -3.84
N LEU A 8 -4.78 -55.38 -3.98
CA LEU A 8 -4.83 -54.29 -3.00
C LEU A 8 -6.09 -53.45 -3.27
N LEU A 9 -7.09 -53.55 -2.39
CA LEU A 9 -8.26 -52.67 -2.38
C LEU A 9 -7.85 -51.30 -1.84
N VAL A 10 -7.77 -50.30 -2.73
CA VAL A 10 -7.61 -48.89 -2.35
C VAL A 10 -9.01 -48.32 -2.10
N SER A 11 -9.34 -48.06 -0.84
CA SER A 11 -10.55 -47.32 -0.46
C SER A 11 -10.30 -45.82 -0.60
N THR A 12 -10.97 -45.17 -1.54
CA THR A 12 -10.94 -43.72 -1.70
C THR A 12 -11.88 -43.07 -0.69
N TRP A 13 -11.32 -42.49 0.36
CA TRP A 13 -12.06 -41.58 1.25
C TRP A 13 -12.14 -40.21 0.58
N ALA A 14 -13.29 -39.90 0.00
CA ALA A 14 -13.60 -38.55 -0.47
C ALA A 14 -13.82 -37.64 0.74
N TRP A 15 -12.81 -36.85 1.09
CA TRP A 15 -12.99 -35.71 1.99
C TRP A 15 -13.81 -34.65 1.25
N ALA A 16 -15.09 -34.55 1.58
CA ALA A 16 -15.88 -33.37 1.25
C ALA A 16 -15.29 -32.19 2.04
N CYS A 17 -14.42 -31.41 1.41
CA CYS A 17 -14.12 -30.06 1.88
C CYS A 17 -15.39 -29.23 1.70
N SER A 18 -16.21 -29.16 2.74
CA SER A 18 -17.19 -28.09 2.88
C SER A 18 -16.39 -26.80 2.97
N ALA A 19 -16.29 -26.05 1.88
CA ALA A 19 -15.85 -24.67 1.93
C ALA A 19 -16.80 -23.94 2.88
N LEU A 20 -16.32 -23.52 4.05
CA LEU A 20 -17.04 -22.56 4.86
C LEU A 20 -17.14 -21.29 4.01
N VAL A 21 -18.32 -21.05 3.46
CA VAL A 21 -18.71 -19.73 2.97
C VAL A 21 -18.76 -18.86 4.22
N ILE A 22 -17.68 -18.13 4.50
CA ILE A 22 -17.70 -17.09 5.52
C ILE A 22 -18.58 -15.98 4.95
N ASP A 23 -19.81 -15.92 5.46
CA ASP A 23 -20.75 -14.84 5.23
C ASP A 23 -20.12 -13.52 5.73
N THR A 24 -20.08 -12.49 4.89
CA THR A 24 -19.59 -11.15 5.24
C THR A 24 -20.38 -10.55 6.41
N ALA A 25 -21.62 -10.99 6.62
CA ALA A 25 -22.41 -10.67 7.80
C ALA A 25 -21.76 -11.14 9.12
N SER A 26 -20.98 -12.23 9.08
CA SER A 26 -20.27 -12.74 10.27
C SER A 26 -19.07 -11.89 10.69
N LEU A 27 -18.61 -10.98 9.82
CA LEU A 27 -17.55 -10.00 10.09
C LEU A 27 -18.09 -8.61 10.43
N GLY A 28 -19.42 -8.45 10.53
CA GLY A 28 -20.06 -7.16 10.82
C GLY A 28 -19.95 -6.13 9.68
N LEU A 29 -19.46 -6.54 8.50
CA LEU A 29 -19.52 -5.72 7.29
C LEU A 29 -20.92 -5.88 6.69
N HIS A 30 -21.85 -5.04 7.12
CA HIS A 30 -23.17 -4.97 6.48
C HIS A 30 -23.00 -4.53 5.02
N ASP A 31 -23.73 -5.14 4.08
CA ASP A 31 -23.70 -4.82 2.63
C ASP A 31 -23.71 -3.31 2.34
N ASN A 32 -24.40 -2.52 3.17
CA ASN A 32 -24.49 -1.07 3.04
C ASN A 32 -23.15 -0.32 3.20
N GLN A 33 -22.14 -0.88 3.89
CA GLN A 33 -20.84 -0.22 4.04
C GLN A 33 -19.99 -0.33 2.78
N LEU A 34 -20.04 -1.47 2.08
CA LEU A 34 -19.31 -1.67 0.82
C LEU A 34 -20.08 -1.13 -0.40
N ALA A 35 -21.42 -1.11 -0.34
CA ALA A 35 -22.26 -0.78 -1.50
C ALA A 35 -22.29 0.70 -1.92
N GLN A 36 -21.58 1.62 -1.25
CA GLN A 36 -21.75 3.07 -1.50
C GLN A 36 -20.63 3.71 -2.37
N HIS A 37 -19.66 2.95 -2.89
CA HIS A 37 -18.42 3.53 -3.41
C HIS A 37 -18.36 3.91 -4.89
N ALA A 38 -19.37 3.56 -5.69
CA ALA A 38 -19.42 4.08 -7.06
C ALA A 38 -19.79 5.57 -7.02
N ASP A 39 -18.95 6.41 -7.61
CA ASP A 39 -19.11 7.86 -7.64
C ASP A 39 -19.09 8.36 -9.09
N PRO A 40 -20.25 8.77 -9.64
CA PRO A 40 -20.35 9.23 -11.02
C PRO A 40 -19.62 10.55 -11.29
N SER A 41 -19.14 11.25 -10.26
CA SER A 41 -18.31 12.46 -10.42
C SER A 41 -16.84 12.16 -10.75
N LEU A 42 -16.41 10.92 -10.53
CA LEU A 42 -15.04 10.48 -10.82
C LEU A 42 -14.89 10.08 -12.29
N ALA A 43 -13.78 10.49 -12.89
CA ALA A 43 -13.50 10.32 -14.33
C ALA A 43 -12.33 9.36 -14.62
N GLY A 44 -11.52 9.03 -13.61
CA GLY A 44 -10.41 8.12 -13.75
C GLY A 44 -9.53 8.04 -12.51
N TYR A 45 -8.28 7.67 -12.72
CA TYR A 45 -7.29 7.38 -11.69
C TYR A 45 -5.93 7.97 -12.05
N LEU A 46 -5.28 8.58 -11.06
CA LEU A 46 -3.87 8.93 -11.08
C LEU A 46 -3.09 7.88 -10.29
N GLY A 47 -2.19 7.18 -10.98
CA GLY A 47 -1.17 6.33 -10.37
C GLY A 47 0.14 7.09 -10.19
N VAL A 48 0.76 6.93 -9.02
CA VAL A 48 2.05 7.50 -8.66
C VAL A 48 3.00 6.37 -8.28
N PHE A 49 4.06 6.18 -9.05
CA PHE A 49 4.95 5.01 -8.96
C PHE A 49 6.42 5.41 -9.08
N PHE A 50 7.31 4.47 -8.77
CA PHE A 50 8.72 4.52 -9.19
C PHE A 50 9.05 3.36 -10.14
N LEU A 51 10.20 3.48 -10.81
CA LEU A 51 10.79 2.40 -11.62
C LEU A 51 12.04 1.87 -10.92
N GLY A 52 12.26 0.55 -10.99
CA GLY A 52 13.35 -0.09 -10.25
C GLY A 52 14.75 0.45 -10.58
N ALA A 53 15.03 0.72 -11.87
CA ALA A 53 16.32 1.23 -12.33
C ALA A 53 16.48 2.74 -12.09
N ASP A 54 15.38 3.48 -12.17
CA ASP A 54 15.31 4.93 -12.05
C ASP A 54 14.31 5.27 -10.92
N PRO A 55 14.76 5.28 -9.64
CA PRO A 55 13.88 5.50 -8.49
C PRO A 55 13.52 7.00 -8.40
N TYR A 56 12.60 7.43 -9.26
CA TYR A 56 12.03 8.77 -9.32
C TYR A 56 10.50 8.69 -9.26
N VAL A 57 9.82 9.84 -9.28
CA VAL A 57 8.35 9.87 -9.28
C VAL A 57 7.83 9.90 -10.71
N TYR A 58 7.00 8.91 -11.05
CA TYR A 58 6.34 8.78 -12.34
C TYR A 58 4.83 8.80 -12.16
N PHE A 59 4.14 9.52 -13.04
CA PHE A 59 2.68 9.52 -13.07
C PHE A 59 2.16 8.69 -14.23
N TYR A 60 1.08 7.98 -13.95
CA TYR A 60 0.31 7.23 -14.92
C TYR A 60 -1.15 7.62 -14.76
N LEU A 61 -1.84 7.90 -15.87
CA LEU A 61 -3.25 8.23 -15.87
C LEU A 61 -4.03 7.08 -16.46
N SER A 62 -5.18 6.73 -15.86
CA SER A 62 -6.04 5.69 -16.42
C SER A 62 -6.57 6.08 -17.80
N ASN A 63 -6.79 5.08 -18.66
CA ASN A 63 -7.47 5.24 -19.94
C ASN A 63 -8.97 5.35 -19.69
N GLY A 64 -9.49 6.59 -19.64
CA GLY A 64 -10.84 6.87 -19.12
C GLY A 64 -10.99 6.40 -17.67
N ASN A 65 -12.18 5.96 -17.30
CA ASN A 65 -12.48 5.48 -15.94
C ASN A 65 -12.16 3.98 -15.75
N ASN A 66 -11.10 3.47 -16.40
CA ASN A 66 -10.72 2.07 -16.32
C ASN A 66 -9.69 1.86 -15.19
N PRO A 67 -10.01 1.08 -14.14
CA PRO A 67 -9.16 0.90 -12.97
C PRO A 67 -7.91 0.04 -13.22
N ILE A 68 -7.80 -0.64 -14.36
CA ILE A 68 -6.68 -1.56 -14.64
C ILE A 68 -6.01 -1.27 -15.99
N SER A 69 -6.27 -0.08 -16.56
CA SER A 69 -5.70 0.35 -17.83
C SER A 69 -5.12 1.75 -17.70
N PHE A 70 -3.81 1.89 -17.83
CA PHE A 70 -3.09 3.14 -17.58
C PHE A 70 -2.14 3.48 -18.71
N LYS A 71 -1.91 4.78 -18.93
CA LYS A 71 -0.89 5.31 -19.81
C LYS A 71 0.11 6.16 -19.02
N ALA A 72 1.38 6.09 -19.40
CA ALA A 72 2.40 6.94 -18.81
C ALA A 72 2.12 8.40 -19.13
N LEU A 73 2.22 9.26 -18.13
CA LEU A 73 2.29 10.70 -18.32
C LEU A 73 3.74 11.14 -18.60
N ASN A 74 3.90 12.38 -19.03
CA ASN A 74 5.18 13.02 -19.36
C ASN A 74 6.03 12.18 -20.33
N LYS A 75 5.38 11.53 -21.30
CA LYS A 75 6.03 10.65 -22.29
C LYS A 75 6.87 9.52 -21.65
N GLY A 76 6.48 9.06 -20.46
CA GLY A 76 7.22 8.06 -19.68
C GLY A 76 8.46 8.58 -18.96
N SER A 77 8.74 9.89 -19.01
CA SER A 77 9.78 10.52 -18.21
C SER A 77 9.29 10.79 -16.78
N PRO A 78 10.19 10.82 -15.77
CA PRO A 78 9.79 11.16 -14.41
C PRO A 78 9.19 12.58 -14.36
N ILE A 79 8.20 12.78 -13.50
CA ILE A 79 7.60 14.10 -13.23
C ILE A 79 8.61 14.96 -12.49
N PHE A 80 9.29 14.40 -11.50
CA PHE A 80 10.41 15.02 -10.82
C PHE A 80 11.38 13.97 -10.26
N LYS A 81 12.62 14.41 -10.05
CA LYS A 81 13.71 13.64 -9.44
C LYS A 81 14.06 14.27 -8.09
N PRO A 82 14.29 13.48 -7.03
CA PRO A 82 14.76 14.02 -5.77
C PRO A 82 16.16 14.62 -5.91
N THR A 83 16.38 15.75 -5.26
CA THR A 83 17.65 16.47 -5.20
C THR A 83 18.36 16.29 -3.86
N LYS A 84 17.68 15.73 -2.85
CA LYS A 84 18.21 15.45 -1.51
C LYS A 84 18.50 13.96 -1.27
N GLY A 85 18.94 13.63 -0.06
CA GLY A 85 19.11 12.26 0.40
C GLY A 85 20.03 11.44 -0.48
N THR A 86 19.62 10.22 -0.79
CA THR A 86 20.33 9.29 -1.68
C THR A 86 20.25 9.67 -3.17
N GLY A 87 19.42 10.66 -3.52
CA GLY A 87 19.08 11.02 -4.89
C GLY A 87 18.22 9.95 -5.59
N GLY A 88 17.43 9.19 -4.82
CA GLY A 88 16.40 8.28 -5.31
C GLY A 88 15.23 8.23 -4.34
N VAL A 89 14.02 8.08 -4.88
CA VAL A 89 12.77 7.92 -4.14
C VAL A 89 12.07 6.65 -4.57
N ARG A 90 11.62 5.88 -3.58
CA ARG A 90 10.84 4.66 -3.78
C ARG A 90 9.53 4.75 -3.04
N ASP A 91 8.61 3.85 -3.40
CA ASP A 91 7.33 3.68 -2.74
C ASP A 91 6.53 5.00 -2.60
N PRO A 92 6.36 5.80 -3.69
CA PRO A 92 5.73 7.10 -3.56
C PRO A 92 4.22 6.97 -3.34
N THR A 93 3.74 7.67 -2.31
CA THR A 93 2.33 7.71 -1.92
C THR A 93 1.75 9.09 -2.19
N ILE A 94 0.72 9.17 -3.05
CA ILE A 94 -0.11 10.35 -3.20
C ILE A 94 -1.10 10.44 -2.04
N VAL A 95 -1.10 11.56 -1.34
CA VAL A 95 -1.94 11.79 -0.16
C VAL A 95 -2.85 13.00 -0.43
N PRO A 96 -4.17 12.80 -0.54
CA PRO A 96 -5.12 13.91 -0.60
C PRO A 96 -5.08 14.79 0.66
N GLY A 97 -5.31 16.08 0.47
CA GLY A 97 -5.59 17.04 1.53
C GLY A 97 -6.72 16.56 2.44
N GLY A 98 -6.58 16.74 3.75
CA GLY A 98 -7.58 16.43 4.76
C GLY A 98 -8.18 17.71 5.36
N GLY A 99 -9.36 17.60 5.97
CA GLY A 99 -10.04 18.74 6.61
C GLY A 99 -10.19 19.93 5.66
N SER A 100 -9.60 21.08 6.02
CA SER A 100 -9.69 22.30 5.21
C SER A 100 -8.95 22.24 3.85
N GLU A 101 -8.00 21.32 3.72
CA GLU A 101 -7.21 21.09 2.51
C GLU A 101 -7.87 20.11 1.52
N ALA A 102 -8.97 19.47 1.92
CA ALA A 102 -9.67 18.49 1.09
C ALA A 102 -10.07 19.06 -0.27
N GLY A 103 -9.67 18.37 -1.34
CA GLY A 103 -9.89 18.77 -2.73
C GLY A 103 -9.06 19.98 -3.21
N LYS A 104 -8.16 20.52 -2.37
CA LYS A 104 -7.39 21.75 -2.67
C LYS A 104 -5.88 21.54 -2.63
N LYS A 105 -5.42 20.54 -1.90
CA LYS A 105 -4.00 20.24 -1.71
C LYS A 105 -3.75 18.75 -1.75
N TRP A 106 -2.55 18.39 -2.17
CA TRP A 106 -2.06 17.03 -2.23
C TRP A 106 -0.60 17.00 -1.82
N TYR A 107 -0.19 15.89 -1.23
CA TYR A 107 1.20 15.60 -0.89
C TYR A 107 1.66 14.36 -1.63
N ILE A 108 2.94 14.28 -1.96
CA ILE A 108 3.59 13.02 -2.28
C ILE A 108 4.63 12.79 -1.20
N ILE A 109 4.58 11.62 -0.59
CA ILE A 109 5.61 11.15 0.33
C ILE A 109 6.30 9.91 -0.23
N GLY A 110 7.53 9.63 0.19
CA GLY A 110 8.24 8.44 -0.30
C GLY A 110 9.49 8.09 0.47
N THR A 111 9.97 6.88 0.25
CA THR A 111 11.21 6.32 0.81
C THR A 111 12.42 7.01 0.18
N ASP A 112 13.33 7.56 0.99
CA ASP A 112 14.65 7.99 0.51
C ASP A 112 15.58 6.79 0.31
N LEU A 113 15.62 6.27 -0.92
CA LEU A 113 16.46 5.14 -1.29
C LEU A 113 16.79 5.10 -2.79
N ASN A 114 18.07 5.21 -3.10
CA ASN A 114 18.66 4.78 -4.35
C ASN A 114 19.45 3.49 -4.14
N ILE A 115 18.82 2.33 -4.40
CA ILE A 115 19.44 1.03 -4.17
C ILE A 115 20.67 0.80 -5.07
N GLY A 116 20.75 1.45 -6.23
CA GLY A 116 21.92 1.36 -7.13
C GLY A 116 23.18 2.03 -6.59
N LYS A 117 23.07 2.83 -5.53
CA LYS A 117 24.20 3.50 -4.84
C LYS A 117 24.56 2.87 -3.49
N THR A 118 23.90 1.77 -3.12
CA THR A 118 24.10 1.09 -1.84
C THR A 118 23.87 -0.42 -1.99
N THR A 119 23.83 -1.16 -0.88
CA THR A 119 23.42 -2.56 -0.87
C THR A 119 22.14 -2.73 -0.05
N TRP A 120 21.42 -3.82 -0.26
CA TRP A 120 20.21 -4.11 0.53
C TRP A 120 20.50 -4.27 2.03
N ASP A 121 21.66 -4.81 2.41
CA ASP A 121 22.06 -4.88 3.82
C ASP A 121 22.35 -3.47 4.36
N ALA A 122 23.19 -2.68 3.67
CA ALA A 122 23.53 -1.33 4.11
C ALA A 122 22.29 -0.42 4.19
N ALA A 123 21.37 -0.50 3.23
CA ALA A 123 20.13 0.28 3.21
C ALA A 123 19.17 -0.07 4.37
N GLN A 124 19.23 -1.30 4.88
CA GLN A 124 18.43 -1.72 6.02
C GLN A 124 19.09 -1.42 7.37
N ARG A 125 20.42 -1.44 7.43
CA ARG A 125 21.17 -1.20 8.67
C ARG A 125 21.39 0.29 8.89
N LYS A 126 21.78 1.01 7.85
CA LYS A 126 22.24 2.41 7.90
C LYS A 126 21.50 3.26 6.87
N GLY A 127 20.26 2.89 6.55
CA GLY A 127 19.42 3.62 5.60
C GLY A 127 18.98 4.98 6.11
N SER A 128 18.31 5.73 5.23
CA SER A 128 17.70 7.01 5.58
C SER A 128 16.69 6.86 6.72
N LYS A 129 16.63 7.87 7.59
CA LYS A 129 15.61 8.03 8.64
C LYS A 129 14.53 9.03 8.24
N GLY A 130 14.61 9.50 6.99
CA GLY A 130 13.77 10.56 6.47
C GLY A 130 12.69 10.03 5.54
N ILE A 131 11.59 10.79 5.51
CA ILE A 131 10.54 10.68 4.51
C ILE A 131 10.69 11.85 3.56
N PHE A 132 10.72 11.58 2.26
CA PHE A 132 10.59 12.64 1.27
C PHE A 132 9.18 13.21 1.30
N VAL A 133 9.02 14.52 1.11
CA VAL A 133 7.74 15.20 1.00
C VAL A 133 7.78 16.23 -0.12
N TRP A 134 6.76 16.23 -0.96
CA TRP A 134 6.41 17.32 -1.89
C TRP A 134 4.94 17.68 -1.72
N GLU A 135 4.57 18.91 -2.05
CA GLU A 135 3.17 19.35 -2.02
C GLU A 135 2.75 20.03 -3.34
N SER A 136 1.45 19.96 -3.62
CA SER A 136 0.83 20.56 -4.79
C SER A 136 -0.59 21.03 -4.47
N THR A 137 -1.03 22.11 -5.11
CA THR A 137 -2.42 22.59 -5.05
C THR A 137 -3.18 22.39 -6.37
N ASP A 138 -2.57 21.72 -7.35
CA ASP A 138 -3.16 21.50 -8.67
C ASP A 138 -2.81 20.15 -9.32
N LEU A 139 -2.04 19.29 -8.63
CA LEU A 139 -1.44 18.03 -9.12
C LEU A 139 -0.46 18.17 -10.29
N ILE A 140 -0.16 19.40 -10.71
CA ILE A 140 0.72 19.71 -11.83
C ILE A 140 2.06 20.23 -11.34
N ASN A 141 2.00 21.27 -10.50
CA ASN A 141 3.16 21.95 -9.97
C ASN A 141 3.44 21.40 -8.57
N TRP A 142 4.60 20.76 -8.43
CA TRP A 142 5.07 20.17 -7.19
C TRP A 142 6.21 21.01 -6.62
N VAL A 143 6.10 21.39 -5.37
CA VAL A 143 7.02 22.31 -4.70
C VAL A 143 7.44 21.78 -3.34
N ASN A 144 8.37 22.50 -2.69
CA ASN A 144 8.79 22.28 -1.31
C ASN A 144 9.34 20.88 -1.03
N GLU A 145 10.22 20.37 -1.90
CA GLU A 145 10.98 19.15 -1.64
C GLU A 145 11.65 19.23 -0.26
N SER A 146 11.28 18.30 0.61
CA SER A 146 11.90 18.13 1.91
C SER A 146 12.19 16.66 2.20
N LEU A 147 13.20 16.42 3.04
CA LEU A 147 13.52 15.10 3.57
C LEU A 147 13.41 15.23 5.09
N VAL A 148 12.28 14.82 5.63
CA VAL A 148 11.93 15.04 7.05
C VAL A 148 12.34 13.81 7.85
N VAL A 149 13.28 13.98 8.78
CA VAL A 149 13.74 12.90 9.68
C VAL A 149 12.65 12.62 10.70
N VAL A 150 12.17 11.37 10.74
CA VAL A 150 11.04 10.95 11.60
C VAL A 150 11.40 9.86 12.62
N GLU A 151 12.59 9.26 12.52
CA GLU A 151 13.09 8.29 13.49
C GLU A 151 14.48 8.69 14.00
N ASP A 152 14.82 8.18 15.18
CA ASP A 152 16.12 8.42 15.81
C ASP A 152 17.24 7.53 15.25
N ASN A 153 18.45 7.70 15.80
CA ASN A 153 19.65 6.99 15.34
C ASN A 153 19.63 5.49 15.60
N THR A 154 18.73 4.96 16.44
CA THR A 154 18.61 3.52 16.70
C THR A 154 17.90 2.78 15.57
N ALA A 155 17.15 3.50 14.73
CA ALA A 155 16.46 2.90 13.60
C ALA A 155 17.45 2.43 12.51
N GLY A 156 17.10 1.35 11.81
CA GLY A 156 17.84 0.86 10.65
C GLY A 156 17.51 1.64 9.38
N MET A 157 16.23 1.98 9.20
CA MET A 157 15.68 2.64 8.01
C MET A 157 14.25 3.16 8.27
N VAL A 158 13.76 4.01 7.37
CA VAL A 158 12.35 4.44 7.27
C VAL A 158 11.86 4.17 5.85
N TRP A 159 10.98 3.19 5.67
CA TRP A 159 10.57 2.68 4.36
C TRP A 159 9.05 2.63 4.18
N ALA A 160 8.64 2.72 2.91
CA ALA A 160 7.26 2.66 2.41
C ALA A 160 6.29 3.52 3.23
N PRO A 161 6.50 4.84 3.29
CA PRO A 161 5.61 5.71 4.01
C PRO A 161 4.25 5.86 3.29
N GLU A 162 3.16 5.70 4.01
CA GLU A 162 1.84 6.19 3.60
C GLU A 162 1.22 7.06 4.69
N ALA A 163 0.14 7.75 4.34
CA ALA A 163 -0.58 8.59 5.27
C ALA A 163 -2.10 8.53 5.02
N ILE A 164 -2.85 8.54 6.11
CA ILE A 164 -4.31 8.64 6.11
C ILE A 164 -4.74 9.80 7.00
N TRP A 165 -5.74 10.56 6.54
CA TRP A 165 -6.33 11.61 7.36
C TRP A 165 -7.15 10.99 8.50
N ASP A 166 -6.85 11.37 9.74
CA ASP A 166 -7.60 11.02 10.93
C ASP A 166 -8.48 12.22 11.36
N PRO A 167 -9.78 12.20 11.04
CA PRO A 167 -10.68 13.31 11.36
C PRO A 167 -10.91 13.49 12.85
N ALA A 168 -10.73 12.45 13.68
CA ALA A 168 -10.86 12.58 15.14
C ALA A 168 -9.69 13.38 15.74
N LYS A 169 -8.54 13.38 15.08
CA LYS A 169 -7.36 14.16 15.46
C LYS A 169 -7.21 15.46 14.68
N GLY A 170 -7.84 15.58 13.52
CA GLY A 170 -7.60 16.68 12.59
C GLY A 170 -6.16 16.68 12.07
N GLN A 171 -5.57 15.50 11.90
CA GLN A 171 -4.17 15.30 11.51
C GLN A 171 -4.04 14.06 10.63
N TYR A 172 -2.94 13.95 9.90
CA TYR A 172 -2.54 12.75 9.17
C TYR A 172 -1.85 11.77 10.11
N LEU A 173 -2.33 10.52 10.16
CA LEU A 173 -1.55 9.40 10.66
C LEU A 173 -0.61 8.97 9.53
N VAL A 174 0.67 9.27 9.68
CA VAL A 174 1.73 8.85 8.75
C VAL A 174 2.40 7.62 9.34
N HIS A 175 2.57 6.56 8.55
CA HIS A 175 3.17 5.31 9.00
C HIS A 175 4.22 4.79 8.04
N TRP A 176 5.19 4.05 8.57
CA TRP A 176 6.33 3.49 7.81
C TRP A 176 6.87 2.23 8.47
N ALA A 177 7.61 1.42 7.72
CA ALA A 177 8.32 0.26 8.24
C ALA A 177 9.70 0.64 8.79
N SER A 178 10.08 0.09 9.94
CA SER A 178 11.42 0.25 10.52
C SER A 178 11.82 -0.92 11.42
N LYS A 179 13.12 -1.10 11.62
CA LYS A 179 13.70 -2.00 12.64
C LYS A 179 14.73 -1.26 13.46
N PHE A 180 15.04 -1.74 14.66
CA PHE A 180 15.83 -0.98 15.62
C PHE A 180 17.01 -1.78 16.16
N TYR A 181 18.08 -1.08 16.48
CA TYR A 181 19.26 -1.60 17.15
C TYR A 181 19.30 -1.11 18.61
N PRO A 182 19.87 -1.87 19.54
CA PRO A 182 20.03 -1.39 20.90
C PRO A 182 20.95 -0.17 20.92
N THR A 183 20.75 0.76 21.86
CA THR A 183 21.60 1.96 22.00
C THR A 183 23.07 1.62 22.26
N SER A 184 23.36 0.41 22.76
CA SER A 184 24.71 -0.15 22.92
C SER A 184 25.37 -0.58 21.61
N ASP A 185 24.65 -0.61 20.49
CA ASP A 185 25.16 -0.89 19.15
C ASP A 185 24.92 0.30 18.21
N PRO A 186 25.58 1.46 18.44
CA PRO A 186 25.38 2.66 17.62
C PRO A 186 25.88 2.49 16.17
N ASN A 187 26.62 1.42 15.88
CA ASN A 187 27.16 1.14 14.55
C ASN A 187 26.32 0.13 13.76
N HIS A 188 25.23 -0.37 14.35
CA HIS A 188 24.29 -1.32 13.75
C HIS A 188 24.96 -2.60 13.22
N ILE A 189 25.93 -3.12 13.97
CA ILE A 189 26.71 -4.32 13.60
C ILE A 189 25.97 -5.60 14.00
N GLY A 190 25.32 -5.58 15.16
CA GLY A 190 24.60 -6.71 15.73
C GLY A 190 23.29 -7.04 15.01
N ASN A 191 22.42 -7.75 15.72
CA ASN A 191 21.10 -8.10 15.20
C ASN A 191 20.10 -6.98 15.52
N PRO A 192 19.31 -6.52 14.55
CA PRO A 192 18.18 -5.63 14.82
C PRO A 192 17.01 -6.39 15.44
N SER A 193 16.00 -5.65 15.91
CA SER A 193 14.65 -6.19 16.11
C SER A 193 14.03 -6.68 14.79
N SER A 194 12.91 -7.40 14.87
CA SER A 194 12.01 -7.56 13.72
C SER A 194 11.53 -6.19 13.21
N ILE A 195 11.23 -6.12 11.92
CA ILE A 195 10.65 -4.94 11.28
C ILE A 195 9.20 -4.79 11.76
N ARG A 196 8.86 -3.58 12.20
CA ARG A 196 7.55 -3.20 12.72
C ARG A 196 7.05 -1.95 12.00
N ILE A 197 5.74 -1.72 12.02
CA ILE A 197 5.17 -0.48 11.53
C ILE A 197 5.17 0.57 12.64
N ARG A 198 5.73 1.72 12.32
CA ARG A 198 5.83 2.91 13.15
C ARG A 198 4.87 3.96 12.61
N TYR A 199 4.48 4.92 13.45
CA TYR A 199 3.63 6.03 13.02
C TYR A 199 3.92 7.31 13.79
N ALA A 200 3.60 8.45 13.19
CA ALA A 200 3.51 9.74 13.85
C ALA A 200 2.37 10.56 13.24
N TYR A 201 1.86 11.52 14.00
CA TYR A 201 0.88 12.48 13.50
C TYR A 201 1.55 13.74 12.99
N THR A 202 1.00 14.30 11.91
CA THR A 202 1.35 15.63 11.38
C THR A 202 0.12 16.31 10.80
N SER A 203 0.08 17.64 10.80
CA SER A 203 -0.94 18.41 10.08
C SER A 203 -0.41 19.00 8.76
N ASP A 204 0.90 19.01 8.55
CA ASP A 204 1.56 19.79 7.50
C ASP A 204 2.70 19.07 6.77
N PHE A 205 3.00 17.82 7.15
CA PHE A 205 4.14 17.02 6.68
C PHE A 205 5.51 17.69 6.87
N ARG A 206 5.61 18.62 7.83
CA ARG A 206 6.87 19.28 8.21
C ARG A 206 7.19 19.01 9.67
N THR A 207 6.19 19.11 10.53
CA THR A 207 6.31 18.85 11.97
C THR A 207 5.57 17.57 12.31
N PHE A 208 6.29 16.62 12.89
CA PHE A 208 5.75 15.33 13.30
C PHE A 208 5.74 15.21 14.82
N SER A 209 4.74 14.54 15.37
CA SER A 209 4.79 14.06 16.74
C SER A 209 5.95 13.06 16.92
N THR A 210 6.34 12.80 18.17
CA THR A 210 7.26 11.70 18.46
C THR A 210 6.70 10.38 17.89
N PRO A 211 7.49 9.60 17.14
CA PRO A 211 7.03 8.36 16.54
C PRO A 211 6.70 7.31 17.60
N GLN A 212 5.65 6.53 17.35
CA GLN A 212 5.18 5.45 18.20
C GLN A 212 5.07 4.15 17.38
N THR A 213 4.96 3.00 18.06
CA THR A 213 4.74 1.72 17.39
C THR A 213 3.27 1.59 17.06
N TYR A 214 2.95 1.32 15.80
CA TYR A 214 1.58 1.03 15.35
C TYR A 214 1.30 -0.47 15.33
N ILE A 215 2.18 -1.23 14.67
CA ILE A 215 2.02 -2.68 14.49
C ILE A 215 3.36 -3.34 14.78
N ASP A 216 3.40 -4.21 15.80
CA ASP A 216 4.53 -5.07 16.11
C ASP A 216 4.03 -6.52 16.21
N ARG A 217 4.52 -7.37 15.31
CA ARG A 217 4.18 -8.79 15.25
C ARG A 217 5.41 -9.67 15.48
N SER A 218 6.40 -9.15 16.20
CA SER A 218 7.61 -9.90 16.52
C SER A 218 7.29 -11.35 16.94
N PRO A 219 7.96 -12.36 16.37
CA PRO A 219 9.17 -12.24 15.54
C PRO A 219 8.91 -11.97 14.04
N THR A 220 7.66 -11.86 13.58
CA THR A 220 7.34 -11.60 12.17
C THR A 220 7.73 -10.18 11.76
N ASN A 221 8.40 -10.06 10.60
CA ASN A 221 8.72 -8.79 9.99
C ASN A 221 7.52 -8.29 9.18
N ILE A 222 7.00 -7.10 9.49
CA ILE A 222 5.88 -6.50 8.77
C ILE A 222 6.35 -5.23 8.05
N ILE A 223 6.06 -5.15 6.74
CA ILE A 223 6.33 -3.99 5.90
C ILE A 223 5.13 -3.68 4.99
N ASP A 224 5.23 -2.57 4.26
CA ASP A 224 4.29 -2.15 3.21
C ASP A 224 2.83 -2.17 3.68
N LEU A 225 2.55 -1.39 4.72
CA LEU A 225 1.19 -1.19 5.20
C LEU A 225 0.44 -0.25 4.27
N THR A 226 -0.77 -0.63 3.89
CA THR A 226 -1.73 0.23 3.20
C THR A 226 -3.07 0.17 3.90
N ILE A 227 -3.74 1.31 4.09
CA ILE A 227 -5.04 1.40 4.75
C ILE A 227 -6.08 1.96 3.77
N LEU A 228 -7.16 1.22 3.54
CA LEU A 228 -8.28 1.62 2.71
C LEU A 228 -9.52 1.88 3.57
N PRO A 229 -10.02 3.12 3.68
CA PRO A 229 -11.30 3.41 4.32
C PRO A 229 -12.46 2.72 3.60
N LEU A 230 -13.35 2.07 4.35
CA LEU A 230 -14.57 1.44 3.84
C LEU A 230 -15.75 2.41 3.70
N ASN A 231 -15.59 3.69 4.05
CA ASN A 231 -16.57 4.72 3.70
C ASN A 231 -15.87 6.10 3.68
N PRO A 232 -15.16 6.46 2.59
CA PRO A 232 -14.40 7.70 2.53
C PRO A 232 -15.27 8.95 2.45
N SER A 233 -16.54 8.83 2.04
CA SER A 233 -17.50 9.95 2.02
C SER A 233 -18.06 10.26 3.41
N ASN A 234 -18.00 9.30 4.34
CA ASN A 234 -18.32 9.49 5.74
C ASN A 234 -17.05 9.52 6.59
N SER A 235 -16.54 10.71 6.88
CA SER A 235 -15.36 10.89 7.74
C SER A 235 -15.53 10.31 9.15
N SER A 236 -16.76 10.06 9.62
CA SER A 236 -17.00 9.42 10.92
C SER A 236 -16.95 7.88 10.86
N SER A 237 -16.75 7.30 9.67
CA SER A 237 -16.61 5.86 9.52
C SER A 237 -15.37 5.34 10.23
N GLN A 238 -15.57 4.28 11.00
CA GLN A 238 -14.51 3.57 11.72
C GLN A 238 -14.16 2.24 11.06
N SER A 239 -14.66 2.03 9.84
CA SER A 239 -14.47 0.80 9.07
C SER A 239 -13.33 0.95 8.07
N PHE A 240 -12.34 0.05 8.15
CA PHE A 240 -11.13 0.07 7.34
C PHE A 240 -10.73 -1.34 6.92
N LEU A 241 -10.13 -1.45 5.74
CA LEU A 241 -9.24 -2.54 5.40
C LEU A 241 -7.80 -2.10 5.61
N ARG A 242 -6.94 -3.04 5.96
CA ARG A 242 -5.50 -2.85 5.84
C ARG A 242 -4.84 -4.03 5.18
N PHE A 243 -3.88 -3.73 4.33
CA PHE A 243 -3.07 -4.71 3.61
C PHE A 243 -1.64 -4.57 4.11
N MET A 244 -0.96 -5.68 4.32
CA MET A 244 0.42 -5.67 4.79
C MET A 244 1.18 -6.85 4.22
N LYS A 245 2.49 -6.69 4.11
CA LYS A 245 3.40 -7.78 3.80
C LYS A 245 3.98 -8.39 5.07
N ASP A 246 3.80 -9.70 5.20
CA ASP A 246 4.67 -10.55 6.02
C ASP A 246 5.98 -10.77 5.25
N GLU A 247 7.01 -10.04 5.64
CA GLU A 247 8.35 -10.11 5.04
C GLU A 247 9.11 -11.36 5.49
N THR A 248 8.67 -12.06 6.54
CA THR A 248 9.24 -13.34 6.95
C THR A 248 8.78 -14.46 6.01
N LEU A 249 7.49 -14.49 5.68
CA LEU A 249 6.88 -15.51 4.82
C LEU A 249 6.79 -15.10 3.34
N LYS A 250 7.08 -13.84 3.02
CA LYS A 250 6.94 -13.23 1.67
C LYS A 250 5.50 -13.28 1.16
N THR A 251 4.54 -12.96 2.02
CA THR A 251 3.10 -13.01 1.69
C THR A 251 2.42 -11.70 2.00
N VAL A 252 1.38 -11.36 1.24
CA VAL A 252 0.48 -10.24 1.53
C VAL A 252 -0.86 -10.77 2.00
N PHE A 253 -1.44 -10.10 2.99
CA PHE A 253 -2.75 -10.42 3.57
C PHE A 253 -3.53 -9.16 3.88
N VAL A 254 -4.85 -9.31 4.06
CA VAL A 254 -5.79 -8.25 4.46
C VAL A 254 -6.39 -8.52 5.82
N GLU A 255 -6.61 -7.44 6.57
CA GLU A 255 -7.39 -7.42 7.80
C GLU A 255 -8.45 -6.32 7.74
N THR A 256 -9.53 -6.51 8.49
CA THR A 256 -10.64 -5.55 8.60
C THR A 256 -10.73 -5.02 10.03
N SER A 257 -11.06 -3.75 10.18
CA SER A 257 -11.54 -3.18 11.45
C SER A 257 -12.84 -2.43 11.23
N THR A 258 -13.71 -2.43 12.22
CA THR A 258 -14.92 -1.59 12.32
C THR A 258 -14.89 -0.68 13.55
N THR A 259 -13.77 -0.64 14.26
CA THR A 259 -13.61 0.05 15.55
C THR A 259 -12.50 1.11 15.51
N GLY A 260 -12.10 1.54 14.31
CA GLY A 260 -11.16 2.64 14.09
C GLY A 260 -9.75 2.18 13.72
N LEU A 261 -8.89 3.15 13.39
CA LEU A 261 -7.47 2.90 13.02
C LEU A 261 -6.73 2.14 14.14
N PHE A 262 -6.95 2.52 15.41
CA PHE A 262 -6.39 1.85 16.58
C PHE A 262 -7.32 0.80 17.21
N GLY A 263 -8.37 0.41 16.48
CA GLY A 263 -9.33 -0.57 16.94
C GLY A 263 -8.84 -2.01 16.86
N THR A 264 -9.77 -2.94 17.06
CA THR A 264 -9.54 -4.36 16.84
C THR A 264 -9.50 -4.64 15.34
N TRP A 265 -8.48 -5.38 14.92
CA TRP A 265 -8.30 -5.82 13.53
C TRP A 265 -8.44 -7.34 13.43
N THR A 266 -9.16 -7.81 12.42
CA THR A 266 -9.46 -9.23 12.21
C THR A 266 -8.99 -9.68 10.84
N ARG A 267 -8.22 -10.77 10.79
CA ARG A 267 -7.89 -11.50 9.57
C ARG A 267 -8.92 -12.60 9.33
N ALA A 268 -9.86 -12.37 8.43
CA ALA A 268 -10.88 -13.36 8.09
C ALA A 268 -10.22 -14.66 7.60
N GLY A 269 -10.59 -15.79 8.21
CA GLY A 269 -10.01 -17.12 7.95
C GLY A 269 -8.77 -17.48 8.79
N GLY A 270 -8.28 -16.57 9.65
CA GLY A 270 -7.19 -16.86 10.59
C GLY A 270 -5.81 -16.38 10.13
N SER A 271 -4.75 -16.68 10.89
CA SER A 271 -3.40 -16.13 10.64
C SER A 271 -2.66 -16.74 9.44
N SER A 272 -3.11 -17.87 8.91
CA SER A 272 -2.45 -18.59 7.81
C SER A 272 -2.96 -18.19 6.41
N VAL A 273 -4.13 -17.56 6.31
CA VAL A 273 -4.79 -17.29 5.01
C VAL A 273 -4.27 -16.00 4.38
N ILE A 274 -3.66 -16.10 3.22
CA ILE A 274 -3.02 -14.97 2.52
C ILE A 274 -3.81 -14.61 1.27
N ILE A 275 -3.55 -13.42 0.74
CA ILE A 275 -3.97 -13.04 -0.62
C ILE A 275 -3.02 -13.69 -1.63
N GLN A 276 -1.71 -13.50 -1.44
CA GLN A 276 -0.72 -13.92 -2.41
C GLN A 276 0.67 -14.05 -1.78
N SER A 277 1.48 -14.95 -2.32
CA SER A 277 2.89 -15.15 -1.98
C SER A 277 3.83 -14.63 -3.08
N GLY A 278 5.06 -14.27 -2.71
CA GLY A 278 6.10 -13.77 -3.62
C GLY A 278 5.83 -12.34 -4.12
N VAL A 279 5.15 -11.53 -3.31
CA VAL A 279 4.73 -10.17 -3.66
C VAL A 279 4.97 -9.19 -2.51
N GLU A 280 4.95 -7.89 -2.83
CA GLU A 280 5.06 -6.79 -1.89
C GLU A 280 4.25 -5.57 -2.29
N GLY A 281 4.35 -4.50 -1.51
CA GLY A 281 3.78 -3.19 -1.83
C GLY A 281 2.30 -3.20 -2.19
N PRO A 282 1.38 -3.73 -1.37
CA PRO A 282 -0.04 -3.61 -1.66
C PRO A 282 -0.40 -2.15 -1.95
N ALA A 283 -1.25 -1.90 -2.94
CA ALA A 283 -1.83 -0.57 -3.16
C ALA A 283 -3.32 -0.74 -3.50
N ALA A 284 -4.18 -0.40 -2.55
CA ALA A 284 -5.61 -0.65 -2.63
C ALA A 284 -6.40 0.63 -2.95
N TYR A 285 -7.39 0.54 -3.84
CA TYR A 285 -8.25 1.65 -4.22
C TYR A 285 -9.62 1.15 -4.70
N TRP A 286 -10.65 2.00 -4.55
CA TRP A 286 -12.01 1.69 -4.93
C TRP A 286 -12.23 1.71 -6.44
N ASP A 287 -13.11 0.84 -6.93
CA ASP A 287 -13.70 0.99 -8.25
C ASP A 287 -14.66 2.18 -8.27
N ASN A 288 -14.49 3.09 -9.22
CA ASN A 288 -15.29 4.31 -9.33
C ASN A 288 -16.70 4.02 -9.84
N THR A 289 -16.93 2.86 -10.45
CA THR A 289 -18.16 2.54 -11.20
C THR A 289 -18.92 1.35 -10.63
N THR A 290 -18.23 0.40 -10.00
CA THR A 290 -18.83 -0.81 -9.44
C THR A 290 -18.86 -0.71 -7.92
N PRO A 291 -20.06 -0.58 -7.31
CA PRO A 291 -20.19 -0.57 -5.86
C PRO A 291 -19.55 -1.79 -5.20
N GLY A 292 -18.83 -1.57 -4.09
CA GLY A 292 -18.20 -2.63 -3.29
C GLY A 292 -16.98 -3.30 -3.92
N LYS A 293 -16.61 -2.95 -5.15
CA LYS A 293 -15.44 -3.50 -5.83
C LYS A 293 -14.19 -2.71 -5.44
N VAL A 294 -13.15 -3.44 -5.03
CA VAL A 294 -11.82 -2.91 -4.72
C VAL A 294 -10.81 -3.49 -5.69
N HIS A 295 -9.86 -2.67 -6.08
CA HIS A 295 -8.66 -3.05 -6.81
C HIS A 295 -7.46 -3.04 -5.88
N LEU A 296 -6.54 -3.98 -6.08
CA LEU A 296 -5.31 -4.11 -5.32
C LEU A 296 -4.16 -4.36 -6.28
N LEU A 297 -3.13 -3.53 -6.22
CA LEU A 297 -1.87 -3.81 -6.91
C LEU A 297 -0.95 -4.58 -5.97
N LEU A 298 -0.27 -5.60 -6.49
CA LEU A 298 0.75 -6.36 -5.77
C LEU A 298 2.03 -6.38 -6.59
N ASP A 299 3.12 -5.89 -6.01
CA ASP A 299 4.43 -5.77 -6.67
C ASP A 299 5.11 -7.14 -6.63
N PHE A 300 5.22 -7.78 -7.80
CA PHE A 300 6.04 -8.98 -7.96
C PHE A 300 7.50 -8.54 -8.05
N TYR A 301 8.09 -8.19 -6.90
CA TYR A 301 9.41 -7.56 -6.77
C TYR A 301 10.56 -8.35 -7.40
N GLY A 302 10.44 -9.68 -7.46
CA GLY A 302 11.38 -10.58 -8.14
C GLY A 302 11.09 -10.78 -9.64
N SER A 303 10.14 -10.05 -10.21
CA SER A 303 9.64 -10.21 -11.57
C SER A 303 9.34 -8.84 -12.21
N ASP A 304 8.28 -8.76 -13.00
CA ASP A 304 7.91 -7.65 -13.88
C ASP A 304 7.16 -6.48 -13.22
N GLY A 305 7.07 -6.47 -11.88
CA GLY A 305 6.51 -5.37 -11.09
C GLY A 305 5.04 -5.57 -10.75
N TYR A 306 4.30 -4.47 -10.68
CA TYR A 306 2.91 -4.48 -10.27
C TYR A 306 2.01 -5.31 -11.17
N ARG A 307 1.11 -6.08 -10.54
CA ARG A 307 -0.02 -6.75 -11.20
C ARG A 307 -1.32 -6.40 -10.49
N PRO A 308 -2.39 -6.06 -11.23
CA PRO A 308 -3.68 -5.74 -10.65
C PRO A 308 -4.45 -7.00 -10.23
N PHE A 309 -5.16 -6.89 -9.12
CA PHE A 309 -6.13 -7.83 -8.59
C PHE A 309 -7.43 -7.06 -8.30
N GLU A 310 -8.54 -7.77 -8.23
CA GLU A 310 -9.84 -7.22 -7.89
C GLU A 310 -10.63 -8.13 -6.95
N SER A 311 -11.54 -7.52 -6.18
CA SER A 311 -12.45 -8.24 -5.29
C SER A 311 -13.75 -7.48 -5.08
N SER A 312 -14.87 -8.21 -5.03
CA SER A 312 -16.16 -7.73 -4.49
C SER A 312 -16.37 -8.14 -3.02
N ASN A 313 -15.44 -8.90 -2.44
CA ASN A 313 -15.40 -9.24 -1.02
C ASN A 313 -13.98 -8.96 -0.46
N PRO A 314 -13.58 -7.68 -0.43
CA PRO A 314 -12.19 -7.29 -0.20
C PRO A 314 -11.69 -7.56 1.23
N GLY A 315 -12.59 -7.83 2.19
CA GLY A 315 -12.24 -8.26 3.55
C GLY A 315 -11.79 -9.72 3.65
N SER A 316 -12.03 -10.53 2.62
CA SER A 316 -11.61 -11.93 2.57
C SER A 316 -10.27 -12.09 1.87
N ASN A 317 -9.32 -12.76 2.51
CA ASN A 317 -8.01 -13.07 1.91
C ASN A 317 -8.14 -13.97 0.66
N SER A 318 -9.15 -14.84 0.62
CA SER A 318 -9.45 -15.69 -0.55
C SER A 318 -10.39 -15.01 -1.56
N GLY A 319 -10.76 -13.75 -1.34
CA GLY A 319 -11.70 -13.00 -2.19
C GLY A 319 -11.05 -12.32 -3.40
N TRP A 320 -9.73 -12.43 -3.60
CA TRP A 320 -8.97 -11.68 -4.60
C TRP A 320 -8.68 -12.51 -5.84
N THR A 321 -8.96 -11.95 -7.01
CA THR A 321 -8.66 -12.56 -8.31
C THR A 321 -7.75 -11.65 -9.12
N GLN A 322 -6.80 -12.23 -9.87
CA GLN A 322 -5.96 -11.45 -10.79
C GLN A 322 -6.81 -10.80 -11.88
N SER A 323 -6.61 -9.50 -12.08
CA SER A 323 -7.26 -8.75 -13.16
C SER A 323 -6.49 -8.92 -14.48
N SER A 324 -7.14 -8.60 -15.59
CA SER A 324 -6.47 -8.54 -16.89
C SER A 324 -5.31 -7.54 -16.87
N ARG A 325 -4.21 -7.91 -17.52
CA ARG A 325 -3.02 -7.07 -17.66
C ARG A 325 -2.89 -6.38 -19.02
N THR A 326 -3.86 -6.58 -19.92
CA THR A 326 -3.77 -6.07 -21.31
C THR A 326 -3.58 -4.55 -21.38
N GLY A 327 -4.18 -3.79 -20.47
CA GLY A 327 -4.03 -2.34 -20.38
C GLY A 327 -3.04 -1.87 -19.30
N TRP A 328 -2.42 -2.79 -18.57
CA TRP A 328 -1.59 -2.47 -17.41
C TRP A 328 -0.12 -2.24 -17.83
N PRO A 329 0.52 -1.11 -17.45
CA PRO A 329 1.92 -0.86 -17.76
C PRO A 329 2.85 -1.86 -17.09
N THR A 330 3.95 -2.21 -17.75
CA THR A 330 4.98 -3.09 -17.19
C THR A 330 6.04 -2.29 -16.41
N GLY A 331 6.73 -2.94 -15.46
CA GLY A 331 7.88 -2.37 -14.77
C GLY A 331 7.56 -1.38 -13.65
N LEU A 332 6.28 -1.02 -13.45
CA LEU A 332 5.84 -0.24 -12.29
C LEU A 332 6.16 -0.98 -11.00
N ARG A 333 6.71 -0.28 -10.02
CA ARG A 333 6.98 -0.80 -8.67
C ARG A 333 6.14 -0.09 -7.63
N HIS A 334 6.25 -0.54 -6.38
CA HIS A 334 5.48 -0.06 -5.23
C HIS A 334 5.18 1.45 -5.27
N GLY A 335 3.91 1.82 -5.15
CA GLY A 335 3.41 3.18 -5.20
C GLY A 335 1.93 3.22 -4.84
N SER A 336 1.18 4.15 -5.40
CA SER A 336 -0.21 4.42 -4.98
C SER A 336 -1.11 4.84 -6.14
N VAL A 337 -2.42 4.72 -5.95
CA VAL A 337 -3.44 5.13 -6.92
C VAL A 337 -4.51 5.96 -6.21
N MET A 338 -4.90 7.07 -6.82
CA MET A 338 -5.94 7.97 -6.34
C MET A 338 -6.97 8.21 -7.45
N ALA A 339 -8.25 8.11 -7.13
CA ALA A 339 -9.29 8.51 -8.06
C ALA A 339 -9.28 10.02 -8.31
N VAL A 340 -9.65 10.43 -9.52
CA VAL A 340 -9.68 11.84 -9.92
C VAL A 340 -11.00 12.20 -10.59
N ASP A 341 -11.50 13.40 -10.31
CA ASP A 341 -12.63 13.99 -11.03
C ASP A 341 -12.25 14.42 -12.46
N GLN A 342 -13.25 14.83 -13.23
CA GLN A 342 -13.05 15.26 -14.62
C GLN A 342 -12.11 16.48 -14.75
N GLY A 343 -12.10 17.38 -13.77
CA GLY A 343 -11.25 18.58 -13.79
C GLY A 343 -9.78 18.25 -13.56
N LEU A 344 -9.47 17.41 -12.56
CA LEU A 344 -8.13 16.90 -12.30
C LEU A 344 -7.64 16.02 -13.46
N TYR A 345 -8.49 15.11 -13.96
CA TYR A 345 -8.17 14.26 -15.11
C TYR A 345 -7.79 15.10 -16.34
N GLY A 346 -8.62 16.10 -16.68
CA GLY A 346 -8.38 16.99 -17.81
C GLY A 346 -7.09 17.81 -17.66
N ARG A 347 -6.79 18.32 -16.45
CA ARG A 347 -5.55 19.05 -16.18
C ARG A 347 -4.31 18.19 -16.36
N LEU A 348 -4.30 16.99 -15.77
CA LEU A 348 -3.21 16.03 -15.88
C LEU A 348 -2.97 15.62 -17.33
N SER A 349 -4.04 15.27 -18.05
CA SER A 349 -3.93 14.89 -19.47
C SER A 349 -3.48 16.06 -20.35
N SER A 350 -3.92 17.28 -20.09
CA SER A 350 -3.55 18.43 -20.93
C SER A 350 -2.09 18.83 -20.74
N LYS A 351 -1.57 18.72 -19.52
CA LYS A 351 -0.18 19.07 -19.20
C LYS A 351 0.81 17.99 -19.58
N TRP A 352 0.48 16.73 -19.26
CA TRP A 352 1.43 15.62 -19.29
C TRP A 352 1.02 14.46 -20.20
N GLY A 353 -0.18 14.48 -20.77
CA GLY A 353 -0.82 13.30 -21.36
C GLY A 353 -0.46 12.92 -22.78
#